data_AF-A0A7K0MWG3-F1
#
_entry.id   AF-A0A7K0MWG3-F1
#
_cell.length_a   1.000
_cell.length_b   1.000
_cell.length_c   1.000
_cell.angle_alpha   90.00
_cell.angle_beta   90.00
_cell.angle_gamma   90.00
#
_symmetry.space_group_name_H-M   'P 1'
#
loop_
_entity.id
_entity.type
_entity.pdbx_description
1 polymer ?
#
loop_
_entity_poly.entity_id
_entity_poly.type
_entity_poly.pdbx_seq_one_letter_code
_entity_poly.pdbx_strand_id
1 'polypeptide(L)'
;MSAAEISSRDPRAIGEGSARSRPGALRRFGGYALLAALSYIPVLLSDPGRVAADTKSYLSLDVGRLMERAWSMWDPNIGLGTVTHQNIGYLFPMGPFYWVLNALGASGAVTQRIWLGTIIFAAGLGMLYLFRTL
;
A
#
# COMPACT_ATOMS: atom_id res chain seq x y z
N MET A 1 -29.51 -4.64 -69.21
CA MET A 1 -28.50 -5.54 -68.60
C MET A 1 -27.15 -4.88 -68.75
N SER A 2 -26.69 -4.17 -67.72
CA SER A 2 -25.37 -3.50 -67.72
C SER A 2 -24.50 -4.17 -66.68
N ALA A 3 -23.48 -4.91 -67.14
CA ALA A 3 -22.54 -5.68 -66.35
C ALA A 3 -21.36 -4.81 -65.88
N ALA A 4 -21.63 -3.71 -65.17
CA ALA A 4 -20.60 -2.74 -64.79
C ALA A 4 -20.70 -2.23 -63.34
N GLU A 5 -21.30 -3.00 -62.44
CA GLU A 5 -21.48 -2.60 -61.03
C GLU A 5 -20.87 -3.61 -60.05
N ILE A 6 -19.71 -4.16 -60.40
CA ILE A 6 -18.91 -5.03 -59.54
C ILE A 6 -17.45 -4.63 -59.70
N SER A 7 -16.98 -3.63 -58.96
CA SER A 7 -15.57 -3.51 -58.50
C SER A 7 -15.31 -2.13 -57.89
N SER A 8 -15.73 -1.91 -56.65
CA SER A 8 -15.25 -0.79 -55.83
C SER A 8 -15.03 -1.17 -54.36
N ARG A 9 -14.80 -2.46 -54.07
CA ARG A 9 -14.29 -2.86 -52.76
C ARG A 9 -12.78 -2.68 -52.75
N ASP A 10 -12.34 -1.54 -52.23
CA ASP A 10 -10.95 -1.26 -51.91
C ASP A 10 -10.40 -2.37 -50.97
N PRO A 11 -9.45 -3.21 -51.43
CA PRO A 11 -8.87 -4.27 -50.60
C PRO A 11 -8.02 -3.73 -49.44
N ARG A 12 -7.74 -2.42 -49.39
CA ARG A 12 -6.86 -1.81 -48.40
C ARG A 12 -7.56 -1.40 -47.10
N ALA A 13 -8.88 -1.53 -47.02
CA ALA A 13 -9.65 -1.15 -45.83
C ALA A 13 -9.60 -2.19 -44.66
N ILE A 14 -8.89 -3.31 -44.82
CA ILE A 14 -8.98 -4.46 -43.90
C ILE A 14 -7.68 -4.73 -43.10
N GLY A 15 -6.78 -3.76 -42.98
CA GLY A 15 -5.40 -4.05 -42.53
C GLY A 15 -4.75 -3.17 -41.47
N GLU A 16 -5.33 -2.04 -41.05
CA GLU A 16 -4.64 -1.10 -40.14
C GLU A 16 -5.12 -1.20 -38.68
N GLY A 17 -5.47 -2.42 -38.26
CA GLY A 17 -5.71 -2.76 -36.85
C GLY A 17 -4.45 -3.20 -36.11
N SER A 18 -3.26 -2.85 -36.59
CA SER A 18 -2.00 -3.25 -35.95
C SER A 18 -1.77 -2.41 -34.70
N ALA A 19 -2.13 -3.01 -33.56
CA ALA A 19 -1.51 -2.84 -32.25
C ALA A 19 -0.71 -1.53 -32.10
N ARG A 20 -1.44 -0.42 -31.96
CA ARG A 20 -0.85 0.86 -31.54
C ARG A 20 -0.26 0.59 -30.17
N SER A 21 1.05 0.35 -30.14
CA SER A 21 1.81 0.09 -28.92
C SER A 21 1.37 1.08 -27.86
N ARG A 22 1.22 0.63 -26.61
CA ARG A 22 0.89 1.47 -25.45
C ARG A 22 2.17 1.86 -24.69
N PRO A 23 3.15 2.58 -25.27
CA PRO A 23 4.43 2.86 -24.59
C PRO A 23 4.21 3.73 -23.35
N GLY A 24 3.15 4.54 -23.31
CA GLY A 24 2.83 5.40 -22.16
C GLY A 24 2.37 4.62 -20.91
N ALA A 25 1.61 3.53 -21.08
CA ALA A 25 1.10 2.76 -19.93
C ALA A 25 2.21 1.95 -19.27
N LEU A 26 3.07 1.30 -20.07
CA LEU A 26 4.20 0.52 -19.58
C LEU A 26 5.23 1.38 -18.85
N ARG A 27 5.52 2.59 -19.38
CA ARG A 27 6.41 3.55 -18.71
C ARG A 27 5.86 4.07 -17.39
N ARG A 28 4.54 4.34 -17.32
CA ARG A 28 3.87 4.74 -16.07
C ARG A 28 3.88 3.61 -15.04
N PHE A 29 3.58 2.40 -15.47
CA PHE A 29 3.65 1.21 -14.61
C PHE A 29 5.08 0.99 -14.08
N GLY A 30 6.09 1.17 -14.93
CA GLY A 30 7.49 1.12 -14.52
C GLY A 30 7.84 2.16 -13.44
N GLY A 31 7.30 3.37 -13.54
CA GLY A 31 7.49 4.40 -12.51
C GLY A 31 6.89 4.03 -11.15
N TYR A 32 5.66 3.51 -11.13
CA TYR A 32 5.03 3.05 -9.89
C TYR A 32 5.73 1.82 -9.29
N ALA A 33 6.14 0.87 -10.13
CA ALA A 33 6.90 -0.30 -9.71
C ALA A 33 8.25 0.08 -9.11
N LEU A 34 8.97 1.03 -9.73
CA LEU A 34 10.22 1.56 -9.21
C LEU A 34 10.01 2.25 -7.85
N LEU A 35 8.96 3.08 -7.73
CA LEU A 35 8.64 3.73 -6.45
C LEU A 35 8.32 2.70 -5.37
N ALA A 36 7.55 1.65 -5.69
CA ALA A 36 7.27 0.56 -4.77
C ALA A 36 8.55 -0.16 -4.35
N ALA A 37 9.40 -0.53 -5.32
CA ALA A 37 10.68 -1.17 -5.05
C ALA A 37 11.56 -0.33 -4.11
N LEU A 38 11.70 0.97 -4.38
CA LEU A 38 12.48 1.88 -3.54
C LEU A 38 11.88 2.08 -2.14
N SER A 39 10.56 1.97 -1.99
CA SER A 39 9.88 2.15 -0.70
C SER A 39 9.95 0.89 0.17
N TYR A 40 9.79 -0.30 -0.43
CA TYR A 40 9.69 -1.55 0.33
C TYR A 40 11.01 -2.30 0.48
N ILE A 41 11.88 -2.32 -0.55
CA ILE A 41 13.09 -3.15 -0.53
C ILE A 41 14.06 -2.73 0.58
N PRO A 42 14.45 -1.44 0.72
CA PRO A 42 15.39 -1.06 1.77
C PRO A 42 14.84 -1.31 3.17
N VAL A 43 13.54 -1.06 3.36
CA VAL A 43 12.84 -1.23 4.64
C VAL A 43 12.74 -2.71 5.03
N LEU A 44 12.41 -3.59 4.07
CA LEU A 44 12.34 -5.03 4.32
C LEU A 44 13.71 -5.64 4.61
N LEU A 45 14.76 -5.13 3.96
CA LEU A 45 16.15 -5.57 4.17
C LEU A 45 16.79 -5.02 5.44
N SER A 46 16.16 -4.03 6.09
CA SER A 46 16.68 -3.46 7.31
C SER A 46 16.52 -4.46 8.47
N ASP A 47 17.63 -5.03 8.93
CA ASP A 47 17.74 -5.97 10.07
C ASP A 47 16.69 -7.10 10.10
N PRO A 48 16.65 -7.99 9.09
CA PRO A 48 15.57 -8.94 8.90
C PRO A 48 15.37 -9.87 10.10
N GLY A 49 14.10 -10.10 10.48
CA GLY A 49 13.75 -10.99 11.59
C GLY A 49 13.83 -10.35 12.98
N ARG A 50 14.36 -9.14 13.11
CA ARG A 50 14.33 -8.38 14.37
C ARG A 50 13.19 -7.38 14.40
N VAL A 51 12.45 -7.35 15.51
CA VAL A 51 11.46 -6.31 15.78
C VAL A 51 12.21 -5.03 16.14
N ALA A 52 11.94 -3.95 15.41
CA ALA A 52 12.54 -2.66 15.70
C ALA A 52 12.03 -2.15 17.05
N ALA A 53 12.92 -1.54 17.83
CA ALA A 53 12.57 -0.85 19.07
C ALA A 53 11.78 0.42 18.75
N ASP A 54 10.49 0.26 18.49
CA ASP A 54 9.56 1.35 18.29
C ASP A 54 9.01 1.84 19.65
N THR A 55 8.56 3.09 19.68
CA THR A 55 8.10 3.84 20.85
C THR A 55 6.95 3.12 21.59
N LYS A 56 6.23 2.21 20.93
CA LYS A 56 5.22 1.32 21.55
C LYS A 56 5.38 -0.12 21.10
N SER A 57 6.13 -0.90 21.89
CA SER A 57 6.33 -2.33 21.63
C SER A 57 5.03 -3.15 21.61
N TYR A 58 3.97 -2.69 22.28
CA TYR A 58 2.68 -3.38 22.34
C TYR A 58 2.07 -3.68 20.96
N LEU A 59 2.30 -2.81 19.97
CA LEU A 59 1.79 -3.03 18.61
C LEU A 59 2.41 -4.24 17.92
N SER A 60 3.62 -4.62 18.28
CA SER A 60 4.29 -5.77 17.65
C SER A 60 4.16 -7.05 18.48
N LEU A 61 3.71 -6.92 19.73
CA LEU A 61 3.60 -8.02 20.69
C LEU A 61 2.18 -8.55 20.80
N ASP A 62 1.18 -7.68 20.96
CA ASP A 62 -0.23 -8.07 21.11
C ASP A 62 -1.17 -6.91 20.71
N VAL A 63 -1.47 -6.85 19.42
CA VAL A 63 -2.37 -5.84 18.84
C VAL A 63 -3.81 -6.00 19.35
N GLY A 64 -4.26 -7.23 19.58
CA GLY A 64 -5.63 -7.50 20.03
C GLY A 64 -5.88 -6.85 21.38
N ARG A 65 -4.97 -7.11 22.34
CA ARG A 65 -5.04 -6.53 23.68
C ARG A 65 -4.88 -5.00 23.67
N LEU A 66 -4.10 -4.46 22.75
CA LEU A 66 -4.02 -3.00 22.56
C LEU A 66 -5.37 -2.42 22.11
N MET A 67 -6.03 -3.05 21.14
CA MET A 67 -7.32 -2.59 20.59
C MET A 67 -8.44 -2.65 21.63
N GLU A 68 -8.51 -3.73 22.42
CA GLU A 68 -9.47 -3.85 23.52
C GLU A 68 -9.32 -2.71 24.54
N ARG A 69 -8.09 -2.32 24.86
CA ARG A 69 -7.81 -1.27 25.84
C ARG A 69 -7.95 0.13 25.27
N ALA A 70 -7.61 0.33 24.00
CA ALA A 70 -7.61 1.64 23.36
C ALA A 70 -9.01 2.28 23.26
N TRP A 71 -10.09 1.49 23.41
CA TRP A 71 -11.47 1.98 23.43
C TRP A 71 -11.83 2.69 24.74
N SER A 72 -11.16 2.37 25.85
CA SER A 72 -11.40 2.97 27.16
C SER A 72 -10.37 4.05 27.46
N MET A 73 -10.82 5.19 27.99
CA MET A 73 -9.90 6.20 28.53
C MET A 73 -9.19 5.70 29.81
N TRP A 74 -9.84 4.82 30.57
CA TRP A 74 -9.31 4.24 31.81
C TRP A 74 -8.69 2.86 31.55
N ASP A 75 -7.41 2.70 31.91
CA ASP A 75 -6.71 1.41 31.89
C ASP A 75 -6.38 0.96 33.33
N PRO A 76 -7.02 -0.09 33.86
CA PRO A 76 -6.77 -0.61 35.20
C PRO A 76 -5.43 -1.37 35.31
N ASN A 77 -4.79 -1.71 34.20
CA ASN A 77 -3.61 -2.59 34.18
C ASN A 77 -2.28 -1.85 34.37
N ILE A 78 -2.30 -0.52 34.49
CA ILE A 78 -1.10 0.31 34.60
C ILE A 78 -1.20 1.14 35.88
N GLY A 79 -0.22 1.00 36.78
CA GLY A 79 -0.05 1.90 37.92
C GLY A 79 -1.26 2.00 38.85
N LEU A 80 -1.95 0.88 39.10
CA LEU A 80 -3.22 0.80 39.88
C LEU A 80 -4.44 1.49 39.21
N GLY A 81 -4.31 1.86 37.94
CA GLY A 81 -5.33 2.56 37.18
C GLY A 81 -4.84 3.90 36.66
N THR A 82 -4.90 4.11 35.34
CA THR A 82 -4.46 5.37 34.73
C THR A 82 -5.36 5.80 33.58
N VAL A 83 -5.41 7.11 33.34
CA VAL A 83 -6.05 7.68 32.15
C VAL A 83 -5.01 7.71 31.04
N THR A 84 -5.30 7.04 29.93
CA THR A 84 -4.35 6.95 28.81
C THR A 84 -4.55 8.14 27.86
N HIS A 85 -3.46 8.82 27.49
CA HIS A 85 -3.50 10.01 26.62
C HIS A 85 -2.95 9.76 25.20
N GLN A 86 -2.48 8.54 24.91
CA GLN A 86 -1.79 8.22 23.66
C GLN A 86 -2.32 6.96 22.95
N ASN A 87 -3.29 6.25 23.53
CA ASN A 87 -3.74 4.97 22.99
C ASN A 87 -4.77 5.12 21.86
N ILE A 88 -5.58 6.18 21.90
CA ILE A 88 -6.68 6.37 20.95
C ILE A 88 -6.20 6.49 19.49
N GLY A 89 -5.01 7.06 19.27
CA GLY A 89 -4.41 7.19 17.93
C GLY A 89 -4.05 5.85 17.27
N TYR A 90 -4.05 4.75 18.02
CA TYR A 90 -3.82 3.42 17.44
C TYR A 90 -5.09 2.76 16.92
N LEU A 91 -6.29 3.21 17.31
CA LEU A 91 -7.54 2.63 16.78
C LEU A 91 -7.67 2.80 15.26
N PHE A 92 -7.09 3.87 14.72
CA PHE A 92 -7.04 4.10 13.28
C PHE A 92 -5.90 5.05 12.93
N PRO A 93 -5.16 4.83 11.83
CA PRO A 93 -5.26 3.68 10.90
C PRO A 93 -4.40 2.47 11.31
N MET A 94 -3.51 2.63 12.30
CA MET A 94 -2.44 1.67 12.56
C MET A 94 -2.93 0.33 13.13
N GLY A 95 -3.86 0.35 14.09
CA GLY A 95 -4.39 -0.85 14.76
C GLY A 95 -5.04 -1.85 13.80
N PRO A 96 -6.01 -1.43 12.95
CA PRO A 96 -6.62 -2.31 11.96
C PRO A 96 -5.61 -2.91 10.98
N PHE A 97 -4.63 -2.12 10.53
CA PHE A 97 -3.58 -2.61 9.63
C PHE A 97 -2.75 -3.73 10.27
N TYR A 98 -2.29 -3.49 11.51
CA TYR A 98 -1.51 -4.47 12.27
C TYR A 98 -2.34 -5.70 12.63
N TRP A 99 -3.63 -5.52 12.95
CA TRP A 99 -4.54 -6.63 13.26
C TRP A 99 -4.73 -7.55 12.05
N VAL A 100 -4.94 -6.99 10.85
CA VAL A 100 -5.06 -7.77 9.61
C VAL A 100 -3.79 -8.57 9.33
N LEU A 101 -2.61 -7.94 9.41
CA LEU A 101 -1.35 -8.65 9.16
C LEU A 101 -1.07 -9.71 10.23
N ASN A 102 -1.40 -9.44 11.49
CA ASN A 102 -1.31 -10.43 12.56
C ASN A 102 -2.27 -11.61 12.31
N ALA A 103 -3.50 -11.35 11.86
CA ALA A 103 -4.48 -12.40 11.51
C ALA A 103 -4.02 -13.25 10.32
N LEU A 104 -3.24 -12.68 9.40
CA LEU A 104 -2.57 -13.40 8.30
C LEU A 104 -1.31 -14.16 8.74
N GLY A 105 -0.96 -14.11 10.03
CA GLY A 105 0.21 -14.81 10.59
C GLY A 105 1.55 -14.11 10.34
N ALA A 106 1.55 -12.83 9.95
CA ALA A 106 2.78 -12.08 9.78
C ALA A 106 3.45 -11.81 11.13
N SER A 107 4.78 -11.98 11.19
CA SER A 107 5.55 -11.62 12.39
C SER A 107 5.52 -10.10 12.64
N GLY A 108 5.62 -9.67 13.91
CA GLY A 108 5.65 -8.25 14.26
C GLY A 108 6.75 -7.46 13.52
N ALA A 109 7.91 -8.09 13.29
CA ALA A 109 9.00 -7.52 12.52
C ALA A 109 8.62 -7.23 11.06
N VAL A 110 7.91 -8.16 10.40
CA VAL A 110 7.44 -7.99 9.03
C VAL A 110 6.34 -6.93 8.98
N THR A 111 5.39 -6.98 9.91
CA THR A 111 4.28 -6.02 10.00
C THR A 111 4.78 -4.57 10.12
N GLN A 112 5.78 -4.32 10.98
CA GLN A 112 6.41 -3.00 11.11
C GLN A 112 7.00 -2.50 9.77
N ARG A 113 7.70 -3.37 9.04
CA ARG A 113 8.37 -3.03 7.78
C ARG A 113 7.39 -2.77 6.66
N ILE A 114 6.34 -3.59 6.55
CA ILE A 114 5.27 -3.38 5.56
C ILE A 114 4.54 -2.08 5.87
N TRP A 115 4.24 -1.79 7.14
CA TRP A 115 3.60 -0.53 7.54
C TRP A 115 4.44 0.69 7.13
N LEU A 116 5.73 0.70 7.49
CA LEU A 116 6.62 1.80 7.14
C LEU A 116 6.77 1.95 5.62
N GLY A 117 6.98 0.85 4.89
CA GLY A 117 7.05 0.85 3.43
C GLY A 117 5.76 1.39 2.78
N THR A 118 4.60 1.07 3.36
CA THR A 118 3.29 1.57 2.89
C THR A 118 3.18 3.09 3.05
N ILE A 119 3.63 3.64 4.19
CA ILE A 119 3.62 5.09 4.43
C ILE A 119 4.51 5.80 3.40
N ILE A 120 5.74 5.31 3.20
CA ILE A 120 6.70 5.90 2.26
C ILE A 120 6.13 5.85 0.84
N PHE A 121 5.57 4.70 0.45
CA PHE A 121 4.97 4.53 -0.86
C PHE A 121 3.77 5.45 -1.08
N ALA A 122 2.87 5.55 -0.09
CA ALA A 122 1.70 6.44 -0.15
C ALA A 122 2.10 7.91 -0.24
N ALA A 123 3.14 8.34 0.49
CA ALA A 123 3.70 9.68 0.38
C ALA A 123 4.24 9.95 -1.02
N GLY A 124 4.99 8.99 -1.60
CA GLY A 124 5.49 9.09 -2.98
C GLY A 124 4.35 9.18 -4.01
N LEU A 125 3.30 8.36 -3.86
CA LEU A 125 2.11 8.44 -4.71
C LEU A 125 1.39 9.79 -4.58
N GLY A 126 1.27 10.31 -3.36
CA GLY A 126 0.70 11.63 -3.09
C GLY A 126 1.48 12.74 -3.78
N MET A 127 2.81 12.66 -3.78
CA MET A 127 3.67 13.62 -4.47
C MET A 127 3.51 13.54 -6.00
N LEU A 128 3.46 12.33 -6.56
CA LEU A 128 3.22 12.14 -8.00
C LEU A 128 1.84 12.66 -8.43
N TYR A 129 0.84 12.48 -7.58
CA TYR A 129 -0.50 13.03 -7.81
C TYR A 129 -0.47 14.56 -7.79
N LEU A 130 0.15 15.16 -6.77
CA LEU A 130 0.26 16.61 -6.64
C LEU A 130 0.95 17.24 -7.85
N PHE A 131 2.09 16.69 -8.28
CA PHE A 131 2.82 17.18 -9.46
C PHE A 131 2.09 16.96 -10.78
N ARG A 132 1.14 16.03 -10.84
CA ARG A 132 0.29 15.84 -12.01
C ARG A 132 -0.84 16.87 -12.07
N THR A 133 -1.26 17.39 -10.91
CA THR A 133 -2.38 18.34 -10.82
C THR A 133 -1.95 19.81 -10.93
N LEU A 134 -0.68 20.11 -10.68
CA LEU A 134 -0.06 21.42 -10.92
C LEU A 134 0.31 21.57 -12.40
#